data_AF-A0A2N2KEX7-F1
#
_entry.id   AF-A0A2N2KEX7-F1
#
_cell.length_a   1.000
_cell.length_b   1.000
_cell.length_c   1.000
_cell.angle_alpha   90.00
_cell.angle_beta   90.00
_cell.angle_gamma   90.00
#
_symmetry.space_group_name_H-M   'P 1'
#
loop_
_entity.id
_entity.type
_entity.pdbx_description
1 polymer ?
#
loop_
_entity_poly.entity_id
_entity_poly.type
_entity_poly.pdbx_seq_one_letter_code
_entity_poly.pdbx_strand_id
1 'polypeptide(L)'
;MRNRTILILLLLLLASYLVSKYDLITQAKIMAANIIYGEELRKIKGFLIVVEQTNAGLKNEGLSDELLRQQLISRLEKGGVKILREEEWKKVPARPVLHLKIIADKNKESLSSVVVALEVTTSTSELQSSDAYSTEKEKTIWLTSSIGEGGNIKIREKIDELTKLFLQTYSGK
;
A
#
# COMPACT_ATOMS: atom_id res chain seq x y z
N MET A 1 -34.23 6.85 -32.85
CA MET A 1 -32.89 6.23 -32.72
C MET A 1 -31.81 7.19 -32.19
N ARG A 2 -31.72 8.43 -32.69
CA ARG A 2 -30.70 9.44 -32.28
C ARG A 2 -30.54 9.69 -30.78
N ASN A 3 -31.64 9.68 -30.00
CA ASN A 3 -31.60 9.95 -28.55
C ASN A 3 -31.00 8.79 -27.74
N ARG A 4 -31.08 7.54 -28.22
CA ARG A 4 -30.50 6.38 -27.55
C ARG A 4 -28.97 6.39 -27.65
N THR A 5 -28.44 6.81 -28.79
CA THR A 5 -26.99 6.94 -29.02
C THR A 5 -26.35 8.02 -28.15
N ILE A 6 -27.01 9.17 -27.99
CA ILE A 6 -26.54 10.27 -27.13
C ILE A 6 -26.51 9.86 -25.66
N LEU A 7 -27.55 9.14 -25.18
CA LEU A 7 -27.61 8.63 -23.82
C LEU A 7 -26.46 7.65 -23.52
N ILE A 8 -26.16 6.75 -24.47
CA ILE A 8 -25.06 5.78 -24.33
C ILE A 8 -23.70 6.49 -24.28
N LEU A 9 -23.48 7.50 -25.12
CA LEU A 9 -22.25 8.29 -25.10
C LEU A 9 -22.06 9.06 -23.78
N LEU A 10 -23.14 9.65 -23.24
CA LEU A 10 -23.12 10.33 -21.96
C LEU A 10 -22.80 9.37 -20.80
N LEU A 11 -23.39 8.17 -20.81
CA LEU A 11 -23.08 7.13 -19.83
C LEU A 11 -21.63 6.65 -19.92
N LEU A 12 -21.08 6.49 -21.13
CA LEU A 12 -19.68 6.11 -21.32
C LEU A 12 -18.71 7.21 -20.87
N LEU A 13 -19.01 8.48 -21.16
CA LEU A 13 -18.21 9.61 -20.68
C LEU A 13 -18.25 9.72 -19.16
N LEU A 14 -19.43 9.55 -18.56
CA LEU A 14 -19.59 9.55 -17.11
C LEU A 14 -18.84 8.36 -16.48
N ALA A 15 -18.95 7.16 -17.05
CA ALA A 15 -18.21 6.00 -16.59
C ALA A 15 -16.68 6.19 -16.69
N SER A 16 -16.19 6.75 -17.80
CA SER A 16 -14.77 7.07 -17.98
C SER A 16 -14.29 8.11 -16.96
N TYR A 17 -15.08 9.17 -16.73
CA TYR A 17 -14.81 10.17 -15.71
C TYR A 17 -14.75 9.56 -14.30
N LEU A 18 -15.70 8.68 -13.96
CA LEU A 18 -15.73 8.00 -12.66
C LEU A 18 -14.55 7.04 -12.49
N VAL A 19 -14.20 6.27 -13.52
CA VAL A 19 -13.03 5.36 -13.50
C VAL A 19 -11.73 6.14 -13.28
N SER A 20 -11.56 7.26 -13.98
CA SER A 20 -10.37 8.11 -13.86
C SER A 20 -10.30 8.82 -12.50
N LYS A 21 -11.43 9.38 -12.04
CA LYS A 21 -11.49 10.14 -10.78
C LYS A 21 -11.29 9.28 -9.54
N TYR A 22 -11.84 8.07 -9.54
CA TYR A 22 -11.82 7.20 -8.36
C TYR A 22 -10.80 6.06 -8.44
N ASP A 23 -10.00 6.03 -9.51
CA ASP A 23 -9.02 4.97 -9.78
C ASP A 23 -9.61 3.55 -9.58
N LEU A 24 -10.80 3.34 -10.16
CA LEU A 24 -11.59 2.12 -9.95
C LEU A 24 -10.85 0.86 -10.42
N ILE A 25 -9.93 1.00 -11.39
CA ILE A 25 -9.13 -0.11 -11.91
C ILE A 25 -8.09 -0.54 -10.88
N THR A 26 -7.40 0.41 -10.24
CA THR A 26 -6.42 0.08 -9.20
C THR A 26 -7.12 -0.51 -7.98
N GLN A 27 -8.27 0.05 -7.57
CA GLN A 27 -9.07 -0.53 -6.48
C GLN A 27 -9.56 -1.95 -6.82
N ALA A 28 -10.00 -2.21 -8.05
CA ALA A 28 -10.41 -3.55 -8.47
C ALA A 28 -9.24 -4.55 -8.47
N LYS A 29 -8.05 -4.13 -8.92
CA LYS A 29 -6.83 -4.96 -8.85
C LYS A 29 -6.42 -5.25 -7.40
N ILE A 30 -6.49 -4.24 -6.54
CA ILE A 30 -6.26 -4.37 -5.09
C ILE A 30 -7.25 -5.37 -4.49
N MET A 31 -8.55 -5.23 -4.78
CA MET A 31 -9.58 -6.12 -4.27
C MET A 31 -9.36 -7.57 -4.74
N ALA A 32 -9.05 -7.77 -6.01
CA ALA A 32 -8.75 -9.09 -6.55
C ALA A 32 -7.49 -9.71 -5.92
N ALA A 33 -6.41 -8.94 -5.77
CA ALA A 33 -5.20 -9.38 -5.10
C ALA A 33 -5.48 -9.76 -3.63
N ASN A 34 -6.28 -8.95 -2.93
CA ASN A 34 -6.61 -9.20 -1.52
C ASN A 34 -7.51 -10.43 -1.34
N ILE A 35 -8.41 -10.72 -2.28
CA ILE A 35 -9.20 -11.96 -2.28
C ILE A 35 -8.31 -13.18 -2.55
N ILE A 36 -7.40 -13.08 -3.52
CA ILE A 36 -6.53 -14.20 -3.92
C ILE A 36 -5.49 -14.51 -2.82
N TYR A 37 -4.95 -13.49 -2.16
CA TYR A 37 -3.80 -13.64 -1.26
C TYR A 37 -4.09 -13.37 0.22
N GLY A 38 -5.35 -13.09 0.60
CA GLY A 38 -5.73 -12.91 2.01
C GLY A 38 -5.43 -14.12 2.90
N GLU A 39 -5.39 -15.33 2.33
CA GLU A 39 -4.91 -16.53 3.02
C GLU A 39 -3.40 -16.56 3.22
N GLU A 40 -2.62 -16.08 2.24
CA GLU A 40 -1.15 -15.99 2.33
C GLU A 40 -0.77 -14.98 3.41
N LEU A 41 -1.47 -13.84 3.48
CA LEU A 41 -1.22 -12.80 4.47
C LEU A 41 -1.37 -13.32 5.92
N ARG A 42 -2.40 -14.13 6.18
CA ARG A 42 -2.68 -14.73 7.50
C ARG A 42 -1.62 -15.73 7.96
N LYS A 43 -0.87 -16.32 7.02
CA LYS A 43 0.21 -17.28 7.33
C LYS A 43 1.51 -16.59 7.73
N ILE A 44 1.61 -15.27 7.54
CA ILE A 44 2.81 -14.50 7.87
C ILE A 44 2.87 -14.26 9.38
N LYS A 45 3.97 -14.72 9.99
CA LYS A 45 4.21 -14.67 11.43
C LYS A 45 4.71 -13.31 11.93
N GLY A 46 5.08 -12.40 11.05
CA GLY A 46 5.52 -11.06 11.38
C GLY A 46 6.15 -10.36 10.18
N PHE A 47 6.36 -9.05 10.30
CA PHE A 47 6.80 -8.20 9.19
C PHE A 47 7.96 -7.32 9.60
N LEU A 48 8.90 -7.07 8.68
CA LEU A 48 9.74 -5.88 8.77
C LEU A 48 8.95 -4.68 8.25
N ILE A 49 9.05 -3.53 8.93
CA ILE A 49 8.38 -2.29 8.50
C ILE A 49 9.37 -1.36 7.82
N VAL A 50 9.05 -0.97 6.59
CA VAL A 50 9.79 0.00 5.78
C VAL A 50 8.88 1.18 5.46
N VAL A 51 9.40 2.40 5.59
CA VAL A 51 8.68 3.64 5.24
C VAL A 51 9.43 4.31 4.10
N GLU A 52 8.74 4.55 3.00
CA GLU A 52 9.28 5.20 1.81
C GLU A 52 8.49 6.47 1.52
N GLN A 53 9.19 7.61 1.44
CA GLN A 53 8.60 8.90 1.08
C GLN A 53 9.31 9.48 -0.13
N THR A 54 8.55 9.91 -1.14
CA THR A 54 9.14 10.52 -2.34
C THR A 54 9.49 12.00 -2.18
N ASN A 55 8.89 12.67 -1.19
CA ASN A 55 9.03 14.11 -1.01
C ASN A 55 9.71 14.45 0.32
N ALA A 56 10.95 14.95 0.24
CA ALA A 56 11.72 15.36 1.42
C ALA A 56 11.08 16.53 2.20
N GLY A 57 10.23 17.33 1.54
CA GLY A 57 9.50 18.43 2.20
C GLY A 57 8.58 17.95 3.32
N LEU A 58 7.97 16.77 3.18
CA LEU A 58 7.12 16.18 4.22
C LEU A 58 7.89 15.90 5.52
N LYS A 59 9.17 15.52 5.41
CA LYS A 59 10.02 15.24 6.57
C LYS A 59 10.22 16.50 7.41
N ASN A 60 10.42 17.64 6.76
CA ASN A 60 10.60 18.94 7.42
C ASN A 60 9.32 19.47 8.05
N GLU A 61 8.16 18.98 7.61
CA GLU A 61 6.85 19.37 8.15
C GLU A 61 6.38 18.41 9.28
N GLY A 62 7.25 17.53 9.78
CA GLY A 62 6.99 16.65 10.92
C GLY A 62 6.50 15.25 10.57
N LEU A 63 6.61 14.83 9.30
CA LEU A 63 6.40 13.44 8.86
C LEU A 63 7.76 12.77 8.62
N SER A 64 8.60 12.64 9.65
CA SER A 64 9.84 11.88 9.50
C SER A 64 9.54 10.39 9.34
N ASP A 65 10.36 9.68 8.57
CA ASP A 65 10.21 8.25 8.31
C ASP A 65 10.16 7.45 9.62
N GLU A 66 11.05 7.78 10.56
CA GLU A 66 11.12 7.11 11.86
C GLU A 66 9.87 7.35 12.71
N LEU A 67 9.34 8.57 12.74
CA LEU A 67 8.11 8.87 13.48
C LEU A 67 6.93 8.09 12.91
N LEU A 68 6.78 8.07 11.58
CA LEU A 68 5.73 7.32 10.91
C LEU A 68 5.87 5.82 11.13
N ARG A 69 7.10 5.31 11.07
CA ARG A 69 7.42 3.91 11.34
C ARG A 69 7.04 3.52 12.77
N GLN A 70 7.44 4.30 13.77
CA GLN A 70 7.09 4.02 15.18
C GLN A 70 5.58 4.07 15.42
N GLN A 71 4.89 5.04 14.83
CA GLN A 71 3.44 5.15 14.92
C GLN A 71 2.73 3.96 14.27
N LEU A 72 3.20 3.51 13.10
CA LEU A 72 2.68 2.33 12.42
C LEU A 72 2.94 1.06 13.24
N ILE A 73 4.18 0.85 13.72
CA ILE A 73 4.56 -0.27 14.58
C ILE A 73 3.65 -0.34 15.81
N SER A 74 3.50 0.77 16.53
CA SER A 74 2.67 0.81 17.75
C SER A 74 1.23 0.39 17.49
N ARG A 75 0.64 0.80 16.35
CA ARG A 75 -0.73 0.41 15.98
C ARG A 75 -0.81 -1.06 15.57
N LEU A 76 0.15 -1.54 14.78
CA LEU A 76 0.21 -2.93 14.33
C LEU A 76 0.39 -3.90 15.51
N GLU A 77 1.30 -3.60 16.43
CA GLU A 77 1.53 -4.42 17.62
C GLU A 77 0.29 -4.47 18.53
N LYS A 78 -0.39 -3.32 18.73
CA LYS A 78 -1.68 -3.28 19.44
C LYS A 78 -2.76 -4.11 18.74
N GLY A 79 -2.67 -4.24 17.42
CA GLY A 79 -3.54 -5.10 16.60
C GLY A 79 -3.13 -6.58 16.60
N GLY A 80 -2.08 -6.97 17.34
CA GLY A 80 -1.60 -8.35 17.42
C GLY A 80 -0.66 -8.77 16.29
N VAL A 81 -0.19 -7.82 15.47
CA VAL A 81 0.77 -8.09 14.40
C VAL A 81 2.18 -8.05 14.98
N LYS A 82 2.95 -9.13 14.79
CA LYS A 82 4.34 -9.16 15.22
C LYS A 82 5.22 -8.34 14.28
N ILE A 83 6.00 -7.42 14.84
CA ILE A 83 7.02 -6.68 14.11
C ILE A 83 8.37 -7.35 14.32
N LEU A 84 9.09 -7.59 13.23
CA LEU A 84 10.40 -8.24 13.22
C LEU A 84 11.50 -7.18 13.19
N ARG A 85 12.55 -7.41 13.96
CA ARG A 85 13.83 -6.71 13.75
C ARG A 85 14.51 -7.26 12.50
N GLU A 86 15.45 -6.50 11.94
CA GLU A 86 16.13 -6.88 10.70
C GLU A 86 16.85 -8.24 10.83
N GLU A 87 17.46 -8.52 12.00
CA GLU A 87 18.17 -9.77 12.27
C GLU A 87 17.23 -10.97 12.40
N GLU A 88 16.00 -10.75 12.88
CA GLU A 88 14.95 -11.77 12.94
C GLU A 88 14.35 -12.00 11.55
N TRP A 89 14.08 -10.92 10.83
CA TRP A 89 13.51 -10.92 9.49
C TRP A 89 14.40 -11.69 8.49
N LYS A 90 15.72 -11.53 8.55
CA LYS A 90 16.68 -12.29 7.71
C LYS A 90 16.54 -13.80 7.85
N LYS A 91 16.04 -14.29 8.99
CA LYS A 91 15.84 -15.72 9.29
C LYS A 91 14.45 -16.23 8.91
N VAL A 92 13.51 -15.33 8.58
CA VAL A 92 12.14 -15.70 8.22
C VAL A 92 12.09 -16.08 6.73
N PRO A 93 11.58 -17.28 6.39
CA PRO A 93 11.34 -17.66 5.00
C PRO A 93 10.42 -16.65 4.31
N ALA A 94 10.66 -16.40 3.02
CA ALA A 94 9.95 -15.41 2.22
C ALA A 94 10.12 -13.94 2.65
N ARG A 95 10.84 -13.67 3.74
CA ARG A 95 11.26 -12.33 4.19
C ARG A 95 10.18 -11.25 4.01
N PRO A 96 9.03 -11.40 4.68
CA PRO A 96 7.90 -10.51 4.49
C PRO A 96 8.19 -9.07 4.97
N VAL A 97 7.83 -8.10 4.13
CA VAL A 97 7.98 -6.67 4.42
C VAL A 97 6.63 -5.99 4.25
N LEU A 98 6.25 -5.14 5.21
CA LEU A 98 5.12 -4.22 5.09
C LEU A 98 5.67 -2.81 4.84
N HIS A 99 5.45 -2.32 3.63
CA HIS A 99 5.88 -1.01 3.16
C HIS A 99 4.77 0.01 3.37
N LEU A 100 5.11 1.14 3.97
CA LEU A 100 4.32 2.36 3.93
C LEU A 100 4.93 3.30 2.90
N LYS A 101 4.24 3.49 1.78
CA LYS A 101 4.68 4.36 0.68
C LYS A 101 3.85 5.64 0.69
N ILE A 102 4.53 6.78 0.72
CA ILE A 102 3.91 8.10 0.64
C ILE A 102 4.49 8.84 -0.56
N ILE A 103 3.65 9.00 -1.58
CA ILE A 103 3.99 9.71 -2.79
C ILE A 103 3.24 11.04 -2.76
N ALA A 104 3.97 12.15 -2.69
CA ALA A 104 3.39 13.46 -2.60
C ALA A 104 3.90 14.38 -3.70
N ASP A 105 2.99 14.90 -4.52
CA ASP A 105 3.30 15.90 -5.52
C ASP A 105 3.05 17.30 -4.93
N LYS A 106 4.09 18.12 -4.95
CA LYS A 106 4.04 19.51 -4.47
C LYS A 106 3.99 20.41 -5.70
N ASN A 107 2.79 20.88 -6.05
CA ASN A 107 2.69 22.00 -6.98
C ASN A 107 3.01 23.30 -6.22
N LYS A 108 3.46 24.34 -6.93
CA LYS A 108 4.24 25.49 -6.43
C LYS A 108 3.68 26.25 -5.20
N GLU A 109 2.45 26.01 -4.76
CA GLU A 109 1.84 26.68 -3.59
C GLU A 109 1.21 25.75 -2.54
N SER A 110 1.04 24.43 -2.79
CA SER A 110 0.49 23.48 -1.80
C SER A 110 0.73 22.01 -2.20
N LEU A 111 0.57 21.08 -1.23
CA LEU A 111 0.49 19.64 -1.51
C LEU A 111 -0.83 19.34 -2.23
N SER A 112 -0.77 19.37 -3.56
CA SER A 112 -1.93 19.22 -4.43
C SER A 112 -2.45 17.78 -4.47
N SER A 113 -1.59 16.77 -4.37
CA SER A 113 -2.02 15.38 -4.28
C SER A 113 -1.03 14.51 -3.50
N VAL A 114 -1.58 13.63 -2.67
CA VAL A 114 -0.83 12.63 -1.91
C VAL A 114 -1.47 11.26 -2.12
N VAL A 115 -0.63 10.29 -2.45
CA VAL A 115 -0.96 8.87 -2.47
C VAL A 115 -0.27 8.23 -1.27
N VAL A 116 -1.07 7.64 -0.39
CA VAL A 116 -0.58 6.79 0.70
C VAL A 116 -0.91 5.35 0.34
N ALA A 117 0.06 4.46 0.43
CA ALA A 117 -0.13 3.04 0.18
C ALA A 117 0.50 2.19 1.27
N LEU A 118 -0.15 1.08 1.62
CA LEU A 118 0.41 0.01 2.42
C LEU A 118 0.51 -1.24 1.55
N GLU A 119 1.71 -1.81 1.47
CA GLU A 119 2.01 -2.93 0.59
C GLU A 119 2.75 -4.03 1.34
N VAL A 120 2.32 -5.28 1.18
CA VAL A 120 3.07 -6.44 1.67
C VAL A 120 3.78 -7.11 0.52
N THR A 121 5.11 -7.19 0.62
CA THR A 121 5.94 -7.96 -0.30
C THR A 121 6.58 -9.14 0.40
N THR A 122 6.85 -10.18 -0.37
CA THR A 122 7.61 -11.36 0.04
C THR A 122 8.66 -11.66 -1.01
N SER A 123 9.86 -12.03 -0.60
CA SER A 123 10.95 -12.42 -1.50
C SER A 123 11.01 -13.94 -1.62
N THR A 124 10.76 -14.48 -2.80
CA THR A 124 11.00 -15.90 -3.08
C THR A 124 12.33 -16.06 -3.77
N SER A 125 13.21 -16.90 -3.20
CA SER A 125 14.41 -17.35 -3.91
C SER A 125 13.99 -18.48 -4.85
N GLU A 126 13.83 -18.17 -6.13
CA GLU A 126 13.72 -19.20 -7.15
C GLU A 126 15.13 -19.74 -7.40
N LEU A 127 15.37 -20.99 -6.97
CA LEU A 127 16.53 -21.76 -7.42
C LEU A 127 16.34 -22.05 -8.91
N GLN A 128 16.80 -21.14 -9.78
CA GLN A 128 17.01 -21.49 -11.18
C GLN A 128 18.18 -22.47 -11.23
N SER A 129 17.85 -23.72 -11.52
CA SER A 129 18.82 -24.78 -11.76
C SER A 129 19.63 -24.45 -13.02
N SER A 130 20.95 -24.44 -12.84
CA SER A 130 22.04 -24.20 -13.81
C SER A 130 22.45 -22.73 -13.98
N ASP A 131 23.59 -22.42 -13.39
CA ASP A 131 24.49 -21.29 -13.64
C ASP A 131 24.06 -19.91 -13.11
N ALA A 132 24.62 -19.60 -11.93
CA ALA A 132 24.95 -18.29 -11.35
C ALA A 132 23.87 -17.17 -11.38
N TYR A 133 23.64 -16.60 -10.19
CA TYR A 133 22.73 -15.48 -9.85
C TYR A 133 21.30 -15.91 -9.46
N SER A 134 21.09 -16.16 -8.16
CA SER A 134 19.76 -16.09 -7.56
C SER A 134 19.28 -14.63 -7.61
N THR A 135 18.32 -14.33 -8.48
CA THR A 135 17.59 -13.07 -8.39
C THR A 135 16.47 -13.26 -7.37
N GLU A 136 16.58 -12.59 -6.22
CA GLU A 136 15.46 -12.52 -5.29
C GLU A 136 14.32 -11.77 -5.98
N LYS A 137 13.24 -12.48 -6.31
CA LYS A 137 12.06 -11.87 -6.91
C LYS A 137 11.10 -11.47 -5.81
N GLU A 138 10.86 -10.17 -5.69
CA GLU A 138 9.82 -9.66 -4.81
C GLU A 138 8.44 -9.88 -5.45
N LYS A 139 7.53 -10.44 -4.68
CA LYS A 139 6.11 -10.62 -5.03
C LYS A 139 5.28 -9.78 -4.05
N THR A 140 4.48 -8.87 -4.59
CA THR A 140 3.43 -8.19 -3.83
C THR A 140 2.27 -9.16 -3.60
N ILE A 141 1.93 -9.40 -2.34
CA ILE A 141 0.83 -10.30 -1.95
C ILE A 141 -0.36 -9.55 -1.35
N TRP A 142 -0.20 -8.29 -0.95
CA TRP A 142 -1.31 -7.47 -0.50
C TRP A 142 -0.97 -6.01 -0.73
N LEU A 143 -1.96 -5.23 -1.14
CA LEU A 143 -1.80 -3.79 -1.37
C LEU A 143 -3.10 -3.09 -1.01
N THR A 144 -2.99 -1.91 -0.42
CA THR A 144 -4.08 -0.95 -0.37
C THR A 144 -3.51 0.44 -0.56
N SER A 145 -4.30 1.34 -1.13
CA SER A 145 -3.90 2.72 -1.32
C SER A 145 -5.07 3.68 -1.19
N SER A 146 -4.74 4.92 -0.86
CA SER A 146 -5.68 6.02 -0.77
C SER A 146 -5.06 7.26 -1.38
N ILE A 147 -5.78 7.86 -2.33
CA ILE A 147 -5.42 9.13 -2.97
C ILE A 147 -6.19 10.24 -2.28
N GLY A 148 -5.58 11.40 -2.06
CA GLY A 148 -6.30 12.58 -1.63
C GLY A 148 -5.45 13.83 -1.66
N GLU A 149 -6.03 14.91 -1.14
CA GLU A 149 -5.41 16.23 -1.12
C GLU A 149 -5.11 16.66 0.32
N GLY A 150 -3.98 17.32 0.53
CA GLY A 150 -3.73 18.13 1.72
C GLY A 150 -2.56 17.70 2.60
N GLY A 151 -2.37 18.45 3.68
CA GLY A 151 -1.21 18.39 4.55
C GLY A 151 -1.21 17.25 5.58
N ASN A 152 -0.27 17.32 6.50
CA ASN A 152 0.17 16.19 7.34
C ASN A 152 -0.93 15.50 8.14
N ILE A 153 -1.94 16.23 8.61
CA ILE A 153 -3.07 15.66 9.35
C ILE A 153 -3.80 14.63 8.49
N LYS A 154 -4.12 14.97 7.24
CA LYS A 154 -4.84 14.08 6.31
C LYS A 154 -3.99 12.88 5.90
N ILE A 155 -2.66 13.05 5.79
CA ILE A 155 -1.75 11.93 5.53
C ILE A 155 -1.83 10.93 6.69
N ARG A 156 -1.78 11.40 7.94
CA ARG A 156 -1.90 10.53 9.13
C ARG A 156 -3.26 9.83 9.20
N GLU A 157 -4.34 10.54 8.92
CA GLU A 157 -5.68 9.95 8.85
C GLU A 157 -5.75 8.81 7.83
N LYS A 158 -5.21 9.02 6.62
CA LYS A 158 -5.11 7.98 5.59
C LYS A 158 -4.28 6.79 6.06
N ILE A 159 -3.13 7.02 6.70
CA ILE A 159 -2.32 5.92 7.26
C ILE A 159 -3.14 5.10 8.25
N ASP A 160 -3.92 5.75 9.12
CA ASP A 160 -4.75 5.09 10.13
C ASP A 160 -5.87 4.26 9.49
N GLU A 161 -6.53 4.79 8.48
CA GLU A 161 -7.55 4.07 7.70
C GLU A 161 -6.98 2.82 7.03
N LEU A 162 -5.85 2.96 6.33
CA LEU A 162 -5.21 1.84 5.63
C LEU A 162 -4.66 0.81 6.64
N THR A 163 -4.15 1.24 7.78
CA THR A 163 -3.68 0.35 8.85
C THR A 163 -4.85 -0.44 9.44
N LYS A 164 -6.01 0.19 9.65
CA LYS A 164 -7.21 -0.49 10.11
C LYS A 164 -7.67 -1.56 9.11
N LEU A 165 -7.68 -1.24 7.82
CA LEU A 165 -8.04 -2.18 6.76
C LEU A 165 -7.05 -3.36 6.69
N PHE A 166 -5.75 -3.08 6.84
CA PHE A 166 -4.74 -4.12 6.95
C PHE A 166 -5.03 -5.06 8.12
N LEU A 167 -5.28 -4.52 9.32
CA LEU A 167 -5.56 -5.31 10.52
C LEU A 167 -6.84 -6.15 10.38
N GLN A 168 -7.89 -5.61 9.77
CA GLN A 168 -9.11 -6.37 9.44
C GLN A 168 -8.77 -7.57 8.56
N THR A 169 -8.07 -7.32 7.45
CA THR A 169 -7.66 -8.36 6.51
C THR A 169 -6.75 -9.40 7.17
N TYR A 170 -5.74 -8.97 7.93
CA TYR A 170 -4.79 -9.85 8.64
C TYR A 170 -5.50 -10.71 9.69
N SER A 171 -6.52 -10.18 10.36
CA SER A 171 -7.32 -10.94 11.33
C SER A 171 -8.41 -11.83 10.70
N GLY A 172 -8.64 -11.70 9.38
CA GLY A 172 -9.72 -12.40 8.68
C GLY A 172 -11.12 -11.88 9.02
N LYS A 173 -11.25 -10.60 9.37
CA LYS A 173 -12.51 -9.91 9.68
C LYS A 173 -12.96 -8.97 8.58
#